data_AF-W9RAA2-F1
#
_entry.id   AF-W9RAA2-F1
#
_cell.length_a   1.000
_cell.length_b   1.000
_cell.length_c   1.000
_cell.angle_alpha   90.00
_cell.angle_beta   90.00
_cell.angle_gamma   90.00
#
_symmetry.space_group_name_H-M   'P 1'
#
loop_
_entity.id
_entity.type
_entity.pdbx_description
1 polymer ?
#
loop_
_entity_poly.entity_id
_entity_poly.type
_entity_poly.pdbx_seq_one_letter_code
_entity_poly.pdbx_strand_id
1 'polypeptide(L)'
;MKNFFAKEKGGRVIYKEKRRIEETRNTRRIKETRRRDIKSFRPMQVIMLRRRRLIATCFAMLICIFIFLHFVFFTPVKNSKTFQEVKQWKSQLDFSLPPLRATKHVRQIICDRSHSNFDLCSINGHTLLDPRTTTLYALDPTNSNPPITLLKIRPYPRKADKRAMSSVKELNITSIPPKISCGVTHHSPALAFSAGGYTGNFFCDFSDGFAPFFITINSLFSNRDVVLVISDIRGRWAQKYAELQSRISKHPIIDLNKENVVHCFPSAIVEFKI
;
A
#
# COMPACT_ATOMS: atom_id res chain seq x y z
N MET A 1 -95.26 -49.07 33.85
CA MET A 1 -94.15 -49.22 32.89
C MET A 1 -93.95 -48.05 31.90
N LYS A 2 -94.94 -47.20 31.59
CA LYS A 2 -94.78 -46.09 30.61
C LYS A 2 -93.90 -44.91 31.07
N ASN A 3 -93.74 -44.68 32.38
CA ASN A 3 -93.00 -43.53 32.92
C ASN A 3 -91.47 -43.72 32.98
N PHE A 4 -90.97 -44.95 32.82
CA PHE A 4 -89.53 -45.23 32.86
C PHE A 4 -88.86 -44.97 31.49
N PHE A 5 -89.52 -45.38 30.40
CA PHE A 5 -89.03 -45.17 29.03
C PHE A 5 -88.99 -43.69 28.60
N ALA A 6 -89.88 -42.84 29.14
CA ALA A 6 -89.86 -41.40 28.87
C ALA A 6 -88.63 -40.72 29.50
N LYS A 7 -88.22 -41.16 30.70
CA LYS A 7 -87.07 -40.62 31.44
C LYS A 7 -85.74 -41.00 30.77
N GLU A 8 -85.65 -42.21 30.22
CA GLU A 8 -84.46 -42.71 29.51
C GLU A 8 -84.26 -42.04 28.14
N LYS A 9 -85.36 -41.79 27.40
CA LYS A 9 -85.31 -41.01 26.14
C LYS A 9 -84.90 -39.56 26.37
N GLY A 10 -85.41 -38.91 27.43
CA GLY A 10 -85.02 -37.56 27.81
C GLY A 10 -83.53 -37.44 28.16
N GLY A 11 -82.98 -38.39 28.90
CA GLY A 11 -81.55 -38.43 29.24
C GLY A 11 -80.63 -38.58 28.02
N ARG A 12 -81.02 -39.42 27.05
CA ARG A 12 -80.26 -39.63 25.81
C ARG A 12 -80.24 -38.39 24.91
N VAL A 13 -81.34 -37.63 24.86
CA VAL A 13 -81.42 -36.37 24.11
C VAL A 13 -80.55 -35.29 24.75
N ILE A 14 -80.61 -35.15 26.08
CA ILE A 14 -79.78 -34.17 26.81
C ILE A 14 -78.28 -34.48 26.66
N TYR A 15 -77.90 -35.77 26.71
CA TYR A 15 -76.52 -36.19 26.52
C TYR A 15 -76.01 -35.85 25.10
N LYS A 16 -76.83 -36.09 24.08
CA LYS A 16 -76.48 -35.82 22.68
C LYS A 16 -76.31 -34.31 22.43
N GLU A 17 -77.15 -33.49 23.05
CA GLU A 17 -77.07 -32.03 22.92
C GLU A 17 -75.85 -31.45 23.66
N LYS A 18 -75.54 -31.94 24.86
CA LYS A 18 -74.30 -31.57 25.57
C LYS A 18 -73.05 -31.89 24.75
N ARG A 19 -73.01 -33.06 24.11
CA ARG A 19 -71.88 -33.46 23.25
C ARG A 19 -71.71 -32.52 22.06
N ARG A 20 -72.81 -32.12 21.41
CA ARG A 20 -72.80 -31.18 20.28
C ARG A 20 -72.33 -29.78 20.70
N ILE A 21 -72.71 -29.32 21.89
CA ILE A 21 -72.24 -28.05 22.46
C ILE A 21 -70.73 -28.10 22.73
N GLU A 22 -70.24 -29.18 23.33
CA GLU A 22 -68.81 -29.36 23.63
C GLU A 22 -67.96 -29.38 22.34
N GLU A 23 -68.42 -30.09 21.31
CA GLU A 23 -67.74 -30.20 20.02
C GLU A 23 -67.70 -28.85 19.27
N THR A 24 -68.78 -28.08 19.36
CA THR A 24 -68.85 -26.71 18.83
C THR A 24 -67.88 -25.78 19.56
N ARG A 25 -67.82 -25.91 20.90
CA ARG A 25 -66.92 -25.11 21.75
C ARG A 25 -65.45 -25.45 21.47
N ASN A 26 -65.12 -26.73 21.29
CA ASN A 26 -63.78 -27.16 20.96
C ASN A 26 -63.35 -26.67 19.56
N THR A 27 -64.25 -26.76 18.58
CA THR A 27 -64.01 -26.25 17.22
C THR A 27 -63.75 -24.74 17.21
N ARG A 28 -64.49 -23.96 18.02
CA ARG A 28 -64.24 -22.51 18.18
C ARG A 28 -62.85 -22.26 18.80
N ARG A 29 -62.49 -23.00 19.84
CA ARG A 29 -61.19 -22.87 20.52
C ARG A 29 -60.02 -23.16 19.57
N ILE A 30 -60.12 -24.22 18.76
CA ILE A 30 -59.11 -24.55 17.74
C ILE A 30 -58.99 -23.45 16.68
N LYS A 31 -60.12 -22.89 16.20
CA LYS A 31 -60.10 -21.77 15.24
C LYS A 31 -59.47 -20.51 15.83
N GLU A 32 -59.71 -20.22 17.10
CA GLU A 32 -59.09 -19.09 17.81
C GLU A 32 -57.59 -19.26 18.02
N THR A 33 -57.13 -20.46 18.40
CA THR A 33 -55.70 -20.76 18.52
C THR A 33 -55.01 -20.61 17.16
N ARG A 34 -55.56 -21.22 16.10
CA ARG A 34 -55.01 -21.09 14.74
C ARG A 34 -55.00 -19.62 14.26
N ARG A 35 -56.02 -18.82 14.59
CA ARG A 35 -56.03 -17.38 14.27
C ARG A 35 -54.94 -16.61 15.02
N ARG A 36 -54.69 -16.92 16.30
CA ARG A 36 -53.62 -16.31 17.10
C ARG A 36 -52.24 -16.64 16.52
N ASP A 37 -52.00 -17.89 16.14
CA ASP A 37 -50.73 -18.32 15.55
C ASP A 37 -50.47 -17.61 14.21
N ILE A 38 -51.47 -17.54 13.33
CA ILE A 38 -51.39 -16.83 12.04
C ILE A 38 -51.14 -15.33 12.24
N LYS A 39 -51.70 -14.73 13.31
CA LYS A 39 -51.52 -13.30 13.63
C LYS A 39 -50.14 -13.03 14.23
N SER A 40 -49.53 -13.99 14.93
CA SER A 40 -48.18 -13.94 15.48
C SER A 40 -47.08 -14.14 14.40
N PHE A 41 -47.32 -15.01 13.43
CA PHE A 41 -46.30 -15.34 12.41
C PHE A 41 -46.08 -14.21 11.37
N ARG A 42 -47.14 -13.48 11.01
CA ARG A 42 -47.08 -12.36 10.06
C ARG A 42 -46.10 -11.23 10.43
N PRO A 43 -46.10 -10.68 11.66
CA PRO A 43 -45.14 -9.62 12.03
C PRO A 43 -43.70 -10.13 12.08
N MET A 44 -43.47 -11.40 12.45
CA MET A 44 -42.12 -11.97 12.54
C MET A 44 -41.44 -12.08 11.17
N GLN A 45 -42.15 -12.49 10.13
CA GLN A 45 -41.61 -12.54 8.76
C GLN A 45 -41.32 -11.16 8.18
N VAL A 46 -42.17 -10.17 8.46
CA VAL A 46 -41.97 -8.78 8.00
C VAL A 46 -40.74 -8.14 8.65
N ILE A 47 -40.51 -8.40 9.94
CA ILE A 47 -39.32 -7.89 10.67
C ILE A 47 -38.04 -8.52 10.13
N MET A 48 -38.03 -9.84 9.87
CA MET A 48 -36.88 -10.56 9.29
C MET A 48 -36.53 -10.03 7.89
N LEU A 49 -37.53 -9.78 7.04
CA LEU A 49 -37.35 -9.25 5.68
C LEU A 49 -36.84 -7.80 5.69
N ARG A 50 -37.34 -6.97 6.63
CA ARG A 50 -36.90 -5.59 6.82
C ARG A 50 -35.45 -5.52 7.31
N ARG A 51 -35.03 -6.45 8.19
CA ARG A 51 -33.65 -6.55 8.68
C ARG A 51 -32.69 -7.02 7.58
N ARG A 52 -33.08 -7.98 6.73
CA ARG A 52 -32.29 -8.39 5.57
C ARG A 52 -32.14 -7.28 4.53
N ARG A 53 -33.20 -6.53 4.24
CA ARG A 53 -33.14 -5.36 3.34
C ARG A 53 -32.22 -4.28 3.89
N LEU A 54 -32.31 -3.98 5.19
CA LEU A 54 -31.45 -2.97 5.83
C LEU A 54 -29.97 -3.35 5.77
N ILE A 55 -29.65 -4.61 6.06
CA ILE A 55 -28.28 -5.14 5.97
C ILE A 55 -27.75 -5.04 4.53
N ALA A 56 -28.54 -5.48 3.55
CA ALA A 56 -28.17 -5.40 2.14
C ALA A 56 -27.93 -3.95 1.68
N THR A 57 -28.76 -2.99 2.12
CA THR A 57 -28.56 -1.57 1.82
C THR A 57 -27.31 -1.00 2.48
N CYS A 58 -27.00 -1.39 3.72
CA CYS A 58 -25.77 -0.97 4.39
C CYS A 58 -24.52 -1.52 3.68
N PHE A 59 -24.52 -2.80 3.27
CA PHE A 59 -23.42 -3.38 2.50
C PHE A 59 -23.24 -2.71 1.14
N ALA A 60 -24.34 -2.43 0.41
CA ALA A 60 -24.27 -1.71 -0.86
C ALA A 60 -23.72 -0.29 -0.68
N MET A 61 -24.12 0.43 0.37
CA MET A 61 -23.59 1.76 0.70
C MET A 61 -22.09 1.71 1.03
N LEU A 62 -21.64 0.72 1.80
CA LEU A 62 -20.22 0.54 2.11
C LEU A 62 -19.40 0.24 0.85
N ILE A 63 -19.90 -0.59 -0.06
CA ILE A 63 -19.26 -0.87 -1.35
C ILE A 63 -19.19 0.41 -2.21
N CYS A 64 -20.28 1.18 -2.29
CA CYS A 64 -20.30 2.45 -3.01
C CYS A 64 -19.31 3.46 -2.42
N ILE A 65 -19.21 3.55 -1.10
CA ILE A 65 -18.22 4.39 -0.41
C ILE A 65 -16.81 3.90 -0.76
N PHE A 66 -16.56 2.59 -0.73
CA PHE A 66 -15.25 2.03 -1.07
C PHE A 66 -14.87 2.28 -2.53
N ILE A 67 -15.82 2.15 -3.47
CA ILE A 67 -15.62 2.47 -4.89
C ILE A 67 -15.39 3.97 -5.08
N PHE A 68 -16.16 4.81 -4.40
CA PHE A 68 -16.01 6.27 -4.46
C PHE A 68 -14.66 6.71 -3.90
N LEU A 69 -14.24 6.18 -2.74
CA LEU A 69 -12.91 6.39 -2.17
C LEU A 69 -11.85 5.88 -3.14
N HIS A 70 -12.00 4.69 -3.71
CA HIS A 70 -11.03 4.19 -4.68
C HIS A 70 -10.95 5.09 -5.92
N PHE A 71 -12.07 5.61 -6.42
CA PHE A 71 -12.08 6.52 -7.56
C PHE A 71 -11.41 7.85 -7.21
N VAL A 72 -11.77 8.45 -6.08
CA VAL A 72 -11.22 9.74 -5.61
C VAL A 72 -9.74 9.63 -5.25
N PHE A 73 -9.27 8.52 -4.71
CA PHE A 73 -7.86 8.35 -4.30
C PHE A 73 -6.97 7.77 -5.39
N PHE A 74 -7.44 6.81 -6.21
CA PHE A 74 -6.58 6.11 -7.19
C PHE A 74 -6.66 6.65 -8.63
N THR A 75 -7.78 7.23 -9.07
CA THR A 75 -7.84 7.81 -10.43
C THR A 75 -7.02 9.09 -10.62
N PRO A 76 -6.91 10.03 -9.65
CA PRO A 76 -6.07 11.21 -9.84
C PRO A 76 -4.58 10.88 -9.83
N VAL A 77 -4.15 9.74 -9.27
CA VAL A 77 -2.74 9.29 -9.30
C VAL A 77 -2.29 8.96 -10.72
N LYS A 78 -3.14 8.31 -11.53
CA LYS A 78 -2.79 7.93 -12.93
C LYS A 78 -2.78 9.12 -13.90
N ASN A 79 -3.62 10.14 -13.64
CA ASN A 79 -3.70 11.37 -14.43
C ASN A 79 -2.90 12.53 -13.83
N SER A 80 -2.16 12.30 -12.74
CA SER A 80 -1.30 13.31 -12.14
C SER A 80 -0.23 13.74 -13.13
N LYS A 81 0.04 15.06 -13.19
CA LYS A 81 1.17 15.62 -13.93
C LYS A 81 2.48 14.93 -13.54
N THR A 82 2.65 14.56 -12.27
CA THR A 82 3.76 13.74 -11.76
C THR A 82 3.93 12.44 -12.53
N PHE A 83 2.85 11.67 -12.72
CA PHE A 83 2.93 10.36 -13.36
C PHE A 83 3.28 10.48 -14.84
N GLN A 84 2.73 11.51 -15.51
CA GLN A 84 3.10 11.89 -16.89
C GLN A 84 4.58 12.29 -16.97
N GLU A 85 5.06 13.12 -16.04
CA GLU A 85 6.44 13.57 -15.97
C GLU A 85 7.43 12.44 -15.64
N VAL A 86 7.04 11.45 -14.84
CA VAL A 86 7.85 10.25 -14.58
C VAL A 86 7.92 9.36 -15.81
N LYS A 87 6.81 9.20 -16.56
CA LYS A 87 6.78 8.43 -17.80
C LYS A 87 7.60 9.09 -18.92
N GLN A 88 7.56 10.42 -19.01
CA GLN A 88 8.42 11.18 -19.90
C GLN A 88 9.89 11.05 -19.50
N TRP A 89 10.18 11.08 -18.20
CA TRP A 89 11.55 10.86 -17.71
C TRP A 89 12.06 9.44 -17.97
N LYS A 90 11.20 8.41 -17.85
CA LYS A 90 11.53 7.05 -18.28
C LYS A 90 11.97 7.03 -19.74
N SER A 91 11.25 7.72 -20.63
CA SER A 91 11.66 7.81 -22.04
C SER A 91 12.99 8.55 -22.24
N GLN A 92 13.31 9.53 -21.38
CA GLN A 92 14.63 10.18 -21.38
C GLN A 92 15.73 9.27 -20.82
N LEU A 93 15.44 8.44 -19.81
CA LEU A 93 16.39 7.45 -19.27
C LEU A 93 16.61 6.29 -20.23
N ASP A 94 15.55 5.78 -20.86
CA ASP A 94 15.61 4.75 -21.89
C ASP A 94 16.35 5.27 -23.14
N PHE A 95 16.27 6.58 -23.44
CA PHE A 95 17.09 7.25 -24.46
C PHE A 95 18.55 7.49 -24.00
N SER A 96 18.81 7.48 -22.69
CA SER A 96 20.13 7.66 -22.08
C SER A 96 20.84 6.35 -21.73
N LEU A 97 20.15 5.21 -21.79
CA LEU A 97 20.70 3.87 -21.67
C LEU A 97 20.93 3.31 -23.09
N PRO A 98 22.09 3.60 -23.73
CA PRO A 98 22.39 2.97 -24.99
C PRO A 98 22.47 1.45 -24.80
N PRO A 99 22.06 0.64 -25.81
CA PRO A 99 22.45 -0.77 -25.83
C PRO A 99 23.96 -0.83 -25.66
N LEU A 100 24.46 -1.84 -24.93
CA LEU A 100 25.87 -2.14 -24.70
C LEU A 100 26.67 -2.12 -26.03
N ARG A 101 27.05 -0.94 -26.48
CA ARG A 101 27.93 -0.64 -27.60
C ARG A 101 28.47 0.75 -27.38
N ALA A 102 29.78 0.77 -27.15
CA ALA A 102 30.58 1.96 -26.96
C ALA A 102 30.32 3.00 -28.06
N THR A 103 30.03 4.24 -27.67
CA THR A 103 30.86 5.43 -27.95
C THR A 103 30.13 6.72 -27.54
N LYS A 104 30.95 7.71 -27.18
CA LYS A 104 30.66 9.12 -26.82
C LYS A 104 30.40 9.36 -25.33
N HIS A 105 31.39 9.97 -24.66
CA HIS A 105 31.45 10.34 -23.24
C HIS A 105 30.07 10.55 -22.58
N VAL A 106 29.52 9.47 -22.02
CA VAL A 106 28.37 9.56 -21.13
C VAL A 106 28.93 10.11 -19.82
N ARG A 107 28.39 11.24 -19.35
CA ARG A 107 28.74 11.75 -18.02
C ARG A 107 28.37 10.66 -17.02
N GLN A 108 29.37 10.16 -16.31
CA GLN A 108 29.22 9.05 -15.37
C GLN A 108 28.29 9.42 -14.21
N ILE A 109 28.31 10.68 -13.79
CA ILE A 109 27.41 11.24 -12.77
C ILE A 109 26.55 12.31 -13.44
N ILE A 110 25.23 12.17 -13.34
CA ILE A 110 24.24 13.13 -13.83
C ILE A 110 23.40 13.59 -12.65
N CYS A 111 23.23 14.90 -12.50
CA CYS A 111 22.46 15.47 -11.41
C CYS A 111 21.54 16.58 -11.92
N ASP A 112 20.25 16.46 -11.61
CA ASP A 112 19.24 17.49 -11.81
C ASP A 112 18.84 18.07 -10.45
N ARG A 113 19.17 19.35 -10.24
CA ARG A 113 18.86 20.13 -9.04
C ARG A 113 17.90 21.28 -9.32
N SER A 114 17.31 21.31 -10.52
CA SER A 114 16.43 22.38 -10.98
C SER A 114 15.10 22.40 -10.23
N HIS A 115 14.65 21.25 -9.73
CA HIS A 115 13.41 21.16 -8.98
C HIS A 115 13.54 21.80 -7.60
N SER A 116 12.47 22.47 -7.18
CA SER A 116 12.35 23.13 -5.87
C SER A 116 12.26 22.18 -4.67
N ASN A 117 11.93 20.90 -4.89
CA ASN A 117 11.49 19.97 -3.85
C ASN A 117 12.43 18.79 -3.66
N PHE A 118 13.23 18.43 -4.65
CA PHE A 118 14.16 17.30 -4.59
C PHE A 118 15.37 17.57 -5.47
N ASP A 119 16.47 16.88 -5.17
CA ASP A 119 17.64 16.77 -6.03
C ASP A 119 17.73 15.33 -6.51
N LEU A 120 17.86 15.11 -7.81
CA LEU A 120 17.92 13.77 -8.39
C LEU A 120 19.28 13.56 -9.02
N CYS A 121 19.96 12.48 -8.66
CA CYS A 121 21.22 12.11 -9.29
C CYS A 121 21.26 10.64 -9.70
N SER A 122 21.89 10.37 -10.83
CA SER A 122 22.20 9.03 -11.28
C SER A 122 23.70 8.86 -11.53
N ILE A 123 24.20 7.68 -11.18
CA ILE A 123 25.54 7.22 -11.43
C ILE A 123 25.43 6.05 -12.42
N ASN A 124 25.94 6.28 -13.62
CA ASN A 124 25.94 5.30 -14.70
C ASN A 124 27.24 4.50 -14.62
N GLY A 125 27.12 3.19 -14.39
CA GLY A 125 28.26 2.28 -14.28
C GLY A 125 28.63 1.92 -12.85
N HIS A 126 29.72 1.16 -12.73
CA HIS A 126 30.13 0.55 -11.47
C HIS A 126 30.22 1.58 -10.35
N THR A 127 29.46 1.34 -9.31
CA THR A 127 29.34 2.24 -8.16
C THR A 127 29.72 1.49 -6.91
N LEU A 128 30.54 2.10 -6.06
CA LEU A 128 30.89 1.58 -4.75
C LEU A 128 30.29 2.47 -3.67
N LEU A 129 29.58 1.88 -2.71
CA LEU A 129 28.98 2.53 -1.57
C LEU A 129 29.83 2.23 -0.32
N ASP A 130 30.37 3.28 0.29
CA ASP A 130 30.97 3.22 1.63
C ASP A 130 29.96 3.72 2.67
N PRO A 131 29.37 2.83 3.49
CA PRO A 131 28.41 3.22 4.52
C PRO A 131 29.02 4.11 5.61
N ARG A 132 30.32 3.93 5.92
CA ARG A 132 30.97 4.64 7.03
C ARG A 132 31.06 6.14 6.80
N THR A 133 31.24 6.53 5.54
CA THR A 133 31.33 7.93 5.11
C THR A 133 30.09 8.40 4.36
N THR A 134 29.08 7.52 4.22
CA THR A 134 27.89 7.73 3.39
C THR A 134 28.25 8.27 2.00
N THR A 135 29.21 7.60 1.35
CA THR A 135 29.77 8.04 0.06
C THR A 135 29.53 7.02 -1.04
N LEU A 136 29.02 7.49 -2.18
CA LEU A 136 28.96 6.77 -3.43
C LEU A 136 30.12 7.18 -4.34
N TYR A 137 30.91 6.19 -4.75
CA TYR A 137 32.04 6.33 -5.64
C TYR A 137 31.64 5.83 -7.03
N ALA A 138 31.68 6.72 -8.01
CA ALA A 138 31.52 6.37 -9.41
C ALA A 138 32.88 5.87 -9.95
N LEU A 139 32.95 4.59 -10.33
CA LEU A 139 34.17 3.96 -10.82
C LEU A 139 34.19 3.97 -12.35
N ASP A 140 35.08 4.75 -12.96
CA ASP A 140 35.27 4.76 -14.41
C ASP A 140 36.43 3.82 -14.78
N PRO A 141 36.15 2.65 -15.38
CA PRO A 141 37.22 1.74 -15.83
C PRO A 141 37.91 2.23 -17.11
N THR A 142 37.38 3.25 -17.81
CA THR A 142 37.82 3.63 -19.17
C THR A 142 38.63 4.92 -19.23
N ASN A 143 38.70 5.68 -18.15
CA ASN A 143 39.32 7.01 -18.15
C ASN A 143 40.42 7.09 -17.11
N SER A 144 41.66 7.27 -17.56
CA SER A 144 42.85 7.34 -16.70
C SER A 144 42.91 8.65 -15.88
N ASN A 145 42.18 9.69 -16.29
CA ASN A 145 42.05 10.97 -15.59
C ASN A 145 40.59 11.47 -15.68
N PRO A 146 39.65 10.89 -14.92
CA PRO A 146 38.28 11.37 -14.91
C PRO A 146 38.23 12.76 -14.25
N PRO A 147 37.39 13.69 -14.74
CA PRO A 147 37.16 14.95 -14.06
C PRO A 147 36.65 14.69 -12.64
N ILE A 148 37.38 15.21 -11.65
CA ILE A 148 37.04 15.02 -10.24
C ILE A 148 35.71 15.73 -9.97
N THR A 149 34.75 14.93 -9.53
CA THR A 149 33.41 15.36 -9.22
C THR A 149 33.18 15.10 -7.74
N LEU A 150 32.71 16.10 -7.01
CA LEU A 150 32.38 16.01 -5.58
C LEU A 150 31.05 16.71 -5.36
N LEU A 151 30.01 15.93 -5.08
CA LEU A 151 28.68 16.45 -4.77
C LEU A 151 28.24 15.96 -3.40
N LYS A 152 27.47 16.83 -2.74
CA LYS A 152 26.74 16.49 -1.52
C LYS A 152 25.26 16.70 -1.75
N ILE A 153 24.46 15.75 -1.31
CA ILE A 153 23.01 15.73 -1.49
C ILE A 153 22.35 15.27 -0.20
N ARG A 154 21.21 15.85 0.12
CA ARG A 154 20.32 15.33 1.16
C ARG A 154 19.16 14.65 0.44
N PRO A 155 19.16 13.31 0.35
CA PRO A 155 18.18 12.60 -0.44
C PRO A 155 16.90 12.47 0.39
N TYR A 156 16.19 13.59 0.53
CA TYR A 156 14.87 13.63 1.13
C TYR A 156 14.00 14.61 0.36
N PRO A 157 12.70 14.32 0.17
CA PRO A 157 11.81 15.24 -0.51
C PRO A 157 11.46 16.42 0.41
N ARG A 158 11.23 17.61 -0.16
CA ARG A 158 11.17 18.93 0.54
C ARG A 158 12.53 19.61 0.75
N LYS A 159 13.38 19.61 -0.28
CA LYS A 159 14.67 20.33 -0.36
C LYS A 159 14.69 21.72 0.30
N ALA A 160 13.62 22.52 0.15
CA ALA A 160 13.54 23.87 0.71
C ALA A 160 13.09 23.93 2.19
N ASP A 161 12.54 22.85 2.76
CA ASP A 161 12.09 22.81 4.15
C ASP A 161 13.27 22.55 5.09
N LYS A 162 13.77 23.63 5.71
CA LYS A 162 14.89 23.58 6.66
C LYS A 162 14.62 22.69 7.86
N ARG A 163 13.37 22.60 8.34
CA ARG A 163 13.03 21.78 9.51
C ARG A 163 13.13 20.31 9.17
N ALA A 164 12.58 19.88 8.04
CA ALA A 164 12.75 18.51 7.58
C ALA A 164 14.24 18.20 7.32
N MET A 165 14.91 19.06 6.56
CA MET A 165 16.31 18.87 6.16
C MET A 165 17.31 18.90 7.32
N SER A 166 16.95 19.50 8.46
CA SER A 166 17.81 19.51 9.66
C SER A 166 18.19 18.11 10.15
N SER A 167 17.36 17.11 9.82
CA SER A 167 17.44 15.77 10.37
C SER A 167 17.77 14.70 9.30
N VAL A 168 18.12 15.14 8.09
CA VAL A 168 18.50 14.33 6.92
C VAL A 168 20.02 14.43 6.76
N LYS A 169 20.71 13.28 6.73
CA LYS A 169 22.16 13.24 6.53
C LYS A 169 22.53 13.51 5.07
N GLU A 170 23.74 14.03 4.87
CA GLU A 170 24.32 14.22 3.55
C GLU A 170 24.88 12.91 3.01
N LEU A 171 24.49 12.57 1.79
CA LEU A 171 25.10 11.55 0.96
C LEU A 171 26.12 12.23 0.03
N ASN A 172 27.34 11.71 0.04
CA ASN A 172 28.41 12.19 -0.81
C ASN A 172 28.44 11.39 -2.11
N ILE A 173 28.66 12.04 -3.24
CA ILE A 173 28.87 11.40 -4.53
C ILE A 173 30.20 11.90 -5.08
N THR A 174 31.10 10.98 -5.43
CA THR A 174 32.40 11.34 -5.98
C THR A 174 32.88 10.41 -7.07
N SER A 175 33.69 10.94 -7.99
CA SER A 175 34.46 10.14 -8.97
C SER A 175 35.91 9.89 -8.52
N ILE A 176 36.29 10.32 -7.31
CA ILE A 176 37.64 10.07 -6.78
C ILE A 176 37.80 8.56 -6.54
N PRO A 177 38.82 7.91 -7.12
CA PRO A 177 39.03 6.48 -6.93
C PRO A 177 39.19 6.14 -5.44
N PRO A 178 38.34 5.27 -4.88
CA PRO A 178 38.44 4.87 -3.48
C PRO A 178 39.62 3.91 -3.27
N LYS A 179 40.32 4.03 -2.15
CA LYS A 179 41.31 3.03 -1.68
C LYS A 179 40.66 1.94 -0.81
N ILE A 180 39.46 1.49 -1.18
CA ILE A 180 38.70 0.46 -0.45
C ILE A 180 38.19 -0.59 -1.44
N SER A 181 38.19 -1.84 -1.01
CA SER A 181 37.73 -2.97 -1.80
C SER A 181 36.24 -3.21 -1.61
N CYS A 182 35.63 -3.87 -2.60
CA CYS A 182 34.26 -4.33 -2.50
C CYS A 182 34.12 -5.41 -1.41
N GLY A 183 33.12 -5.30 -0.54
CA GLY A 183 32.75 -6.34 0.42
C GLY A 183 31.63 -7.23 -0.12
N VAL A 184 30.56 -6.62 -0.64
CA VAL A 184 29.41 -7.32 -1.22
C VAL A 184 29.12 -6.76 -2.61
N THR A 185 29.06 -7.65 -3.60
CA THR A 185 28.72 -7.29 -4.98
C THR A 185 27.26 -7.59 -5.26
N HIS A 186 26.53 -6.58 -5.71
CA HIS A 186 25.15 -6.68 -6.18
C HIS A 186 25.10 -6.65 -7.71
N HIS A 187 24.19 -7.43 -8.29
CA HIS A 187 23.92 -7.40 -9.74
C HIS A 187 22.81 -6.43 -10.14
N SER A 188 22.18 -5.81 -9.15
CA SER A 188 21.02 -4.94 -9.30
C SER A 188 21.40 -3.52 -8.91
N PRO A 189 20.81 -2.48 -9.53
CA PRO A 189 21.11 -1.09 -9.23
C PRO A 189 20.73 -0.72 -7.80
N ALA A 190 21.44 0.26 -7.23
CA ALA A 190 21.06 0.86 -5.95
C ALA A 190 20.08 2.03 -6.15
N LEU A 191 19.10 2.16 -5.25
CA LEU A 191 18.30 3.36 -5.08
C LEU A 191 18.46 3.87 -3.64
N ALA A 192 19.13 5.00 -3.49
CA ALA A 192 19.49 5.58 -2.20
C ALA A 192 18.58 6.74 -1.82
N PHE A 193 18.01 6.70 -0.61
CA PHE A 193 17.17 7.79 -0.07
C PHE A 193 17.23 7.85 1.47
N SER A 194 16.72 8.92 2.07
CA SER A 194 16.65 9.12 3.52
C SER A 194 15.25 8.86 4.06
N ALA A 195 15.19 8.12 5.16
CA ALA A 195 14.01 7.97 6.02
C ALA A 195 14.04 8.95 7.22
N GLY A 196 14.68 10.12 7.03
CA GLY A 196 14.78 11.21 8.00
C GLY A 196 13.61 12.21 7.88
N GLY A 197 13.88 13.50 8.06
CA GLY A 197 12.86 14.54 7.87
C GLY A 197 11.64 14.36 8.78
N TYR A 198 10.44 14.34 8.17
CA TYR A 198 9.17 14.10 8.86
C TYR A 198 8.75 12.63 8.87
N THR A 199 9.59 11.73 8.35
CA THR A 199 9.38 10.29 8.43
C THR A 199 9.26 9.85 9.90
N GLY A 200 8.26 9.00 10.18
CA GLY A 200 7.83 8.58 11.51
C GLY A 200 6.30 8.64 11.68
N ASN A 201 5.63 9.57 10.99
CA ASN A 201 4.18 9.59 10.84
C ASN A 201 3.77 8.90 9.54
N PHE A 202 2.69 8.10 9.56
CA PHE A 202 2.19 7.36 8.39
C PHE A 202 1.95 8.27 7.17
N PHE A 203 1.39 9.46 7.37
CA PHE A 203 1.11 10.38 6.27
C PHE A 203 2.39 10.82 5.56
N CYS A 204 3.40 11.28 6.30
CA CYS A 204 4.68 11.69 5.75
C CYS A 204 5.45 10.49 5.19
N ASP A 205 5.44 9.34 5.87
CA ASP A 205 6.04 8.09 5.37
C ASP A 205 5.49 7.73 4.00
N PHE A 206 4.18 7.90 3.79
CA PHE A 206 3.53 7.60 2.52
C PHE A 206 3.76 8.70 1.46
N SER A 207 3.51 9.97 1.79
CA SER A 207 3.58 11.08 0.82
C SER A 207 5.00 11.40 0.39
N ASP A 208 5.93 11.39 1.34
CA ASP A 208 7.32 11.78 1.13
C ASP A 208 8.19 10.53 0.86
N GLY A 209 7.78 9.33 1.29
CA GLY A 209 8.52 8.09 1.06
C GLY A 209 7.87 7.19 0.01
N PHE A 210 6.85 6.43 0.42
CA PHE A 210 6.41 5.25 -0.33
C PHE A 210 5.72 5.52 -1.66
N ALA A 211 4.88 6.55 -1.75
CA ALA A 211 4.16 6.87 -2.98
C ALA A 211 5.11 7.24 -4.15
N PRO A 212 5.97 8.25 -4.02
CA PRO A 212 6.90 8.61 -5.10
C PRO A 212 7.92 7.51 -5.40
N PHE A 213 8.28 6.74 -4.38
CA PHE A 213 9.13 5.57 -4.51
C PHE A 213 8.50 4.43 -5.32
N PHE A 214 7.24 4.08 -5.03
CA PHE A 214 6.49 3.07 -5.79
C PHE A 214 6.35 3.47 -7.26
N ILE A 215 6.11 4.76 -7.52
CA ILE A 215 6.03 5.30 -8.89
C ILE A 215 7.39 5.18 -9.59
N THR A 216 8.46 5.62 -8.94
CA THR A 216 9.83 5.57 -9.49
C THR A 216 10.26 4.14 -9.78
N ILE A 217 9.98 3.20 -8.87
CA ILE A 217 10.41 1.81 -9.06
C ILE A 217 9.69 1.14 -10.21
N ASN A 218 8.37 1.27 -10.28
CA ASN A 218 7.61 0.69 -11.38
C ASN A 218 7.91 1.36 -12.72
N SER A 219 8.40 2.60 -12.71
CA SER A 219 8.81 3.30 -13.92
C SER A 219 10.21 2.86 -14.37
N LEU A 220 11.20 2.86 -13.48
CA LEU A 220 12.61 2.73 -13.86
C LEU A 220 13.15 1.30 -13.77
N PHE A 221 12.60 0.46 -12.90
CA PHE A 221 13.14 -0.87 -12.63
C PHE A 221 12.15 -1.96 -13.04
N SER A 222 12.55 -2.77 -14.00
CA SER A 222 11.79 -3.98 -14.38
C SER A 222 11.80 -4.99 -13.24
N ASN A 223 10.66 -5.65 -13.01
CA ASN A 223 10.53 -6.74 -12.04
C ASN A 223 10.98 -6.42 -10.60
N ARG A 224 10.90 -5.15 -10.18
CA ARG A 224 11.28 -4.72 -8.81
C ARG A 224 12.75 -5.03 -8.47
N ASP A 225 13.60 -5.03 -9.50
CA ASP A 225 14.99 -5.41 -9.40
C ASP A 225 15.88 -4.22 -9.03
N VAL A 226 15.85 -3.83 -7.76
CA VAL A 226 16.59 -2.66 -7.24
C VAL A 226 16.91 -2.86 -5.77
N VAL A 227 18.14 -2.59 -5.35
CA VAL A 227 18.53 -2.65 -3.94
C VAL A 227 18.26 -1.30 -3.29
N LEU A 228 17.55 -1.30 -2.17
CA LEU A 228 17.14 -0.08 -1.49
C LEU A 228 18.17 0.28 -0.43
N VAL A 229 18.79 1.45 -0.56
CA VAL A 229 19.79 1.95 0.37
C VAL A 229 19.17 3.09 1.15
N ILE A 230 18.96 2.91 2.45
CA ILE A 230 18.16 3.83 3.24
C ILE A 230 19.01 4.42 4.37
N SER A 231 19.11 5.74 4.43
CA SER A 231 19.72 6.46 5.56
C SER A 231 18.66 6.89 6.58
N ASP A 232 19.10 7.25 7.78
CA ASP A 232 18.26 7.94 8.78
C ASP A 232 17.01 7.16 9.25
N ILE A 233 16.99 5.83 9.08
CA ILE A 233 15.98 4.94 9.67
C ILE A 233 15.94 5.14 11.20
N ARG A 234 14.75 5.46 11.73
CA ARG A 234 14.51 5.67 13.17
C ARG A 234 13.60 4.61 13.77
N GLY A 235 13.92 4.19 15.00
CA GLY A 235 13.09 3.32 15.82
C GLY A 235 12.66 2.04 15.10
N ARG A 236 11.34 1.82 15.01
CA ARG A 236 10.75 0.63 14.38
C ARG A 236 10.34 0.85 12.92
N TRP A 237 10.81 1.90 12.25
CA TRP A 237 10.36 2.24 10.90
C TRP A 237 10.58 1.10 9.88
N ALA A 238 11.78 0.52 9.85
CA ALA A 238 12.08 -0.59 8.94
C ALA A 238 11.18 -1.82 9.21
N GLN A 239 10.93 -2.15 10.48
CA GLN A 239 10.05 -3.26 10.86
C GLN A 239 8.58 -2.97 10.52
N LYS A 240 8.12 -1.74 10.77
CA LYS A 240 6.75 -1.29 10.48
C LYS A 240 6.40 -1.46 9.00
N TYR A 241 7.37 -1.28 8.12
CA TYR A 241 7.16 -1.32 6.67
C TYR A 241 7.84 -2.49 5.96
N ALA A 242 8.31 -3.51 6.69
CA ALA A 242 9.04 -4.64 6.13
C ALA A 242 8.24 -5.36 5.01
N GLU A 243 6.94 -5.56 5.20
CA GLU A 243 6.08 -6.17 4.18
C GLU A 243 5.90 -5.27 2.95
N LEU A 244 5.78 -3.96 3.16
CA LEU A 244 5.66 -3.02 2.04
C LEU A 244 6.97 -2.96 1.24
N GLN A 245 8.11 -2.93 1.93
CA GLN A 245 9.44 -2.94 1.31
C GLN A 245 9.66 -4.20 0.47
N SER A 246 9.29 -5.38 0.97
CA SER A 246 9.42 -6.65 0.22
C SER A 246 8.47 -6.75 -0.98
N ARG A 247 7.35 -6.01 -0.97
CA ARG A 247 6.48 -5.87 -2.13
C ARG A 247 7.05 -4.92 -3.18
N ILE A 248 7.91 -3.99 -2.79
CA ILE A 248 8.46 -2.97 -3.69
C ILE A 248 9.81 -3.38 -4.28
N SER A 249 10.67 -4.05 -3.51
CA SER A 249 11.92 -4.63 -3.98
C SER A 249 11.99 -6.11 -3.62
N LYS A 250 12.57 -6.92 -4.50
CA LYS A 250 12.88 -8.34 -4.21
C LYS A 250 14.13 -8.53 -3.34
N HIS A 251 14.89 -7.46 -3.10
CA HIS A 251 16.15 -7.48 -2.36
C HIS A 251 15.94 -6.97 -0.93
N PRO A 252 16.75 -7.43 0.04
CA PRO A 252 16.78 -6.83 1.37
C PRO A 252 17.21 -5.37 1.29
N ILE A 253 16.64 -4.54 2.17
CA ILE A 253 17.07 -3.15 2.33
C ILE A 253 18.46 -3.10 2.97
N ILE A 254 19.23 -2.07 2.63
CA ILE A 254 20.50 -1.73 3.29
C ILE A 254 20.22 -0.53 4.20
N ASP A 255 20.32 -0.73 5.51
CA ASP A 255 20.21 0.33 6.52
C ASP A 255 21.58 0.96 6.75
N LEU A 256 21.82 2.13 6.15
CA LEU A 256 23.10 2.83 6.27
C LEU A 256 23.46 3.23 7.71
N ASN A 257 22.51 3.25 8.64
CA ASN A 257 22.82 3.52 10.05
C ASN A 257 23.46 2.33 10.76
N LYS A 258 23.35 1.12 10.20
CA LYS A 258 23.82 -0.13 10.80
C LYS A 258 24.78 -0.90 9.91
N GLU A 259 24.98 -0.46 8.68
CA GLU A 259 25.86 -1.10 7.72
C GLU A 259 27.31 -0.65 7.90
N ASN A 260 28.24 -1.58 7.76
CA ASN A 260 29.68 -1.31 7.83
C ASN A 260 30.46 -1.94 6.67
N VAL A 261 29.80 -2.77 5.85
CA VAL A 261 30.37 -3.45 4.70
C VAL A 261 30.22 -2.57 3.46
N VAL A 262 31.27 -2.53 2.65
CA VAL A 262 31.26 -1.79 1.38
C VAL A 262 30.46 -2.58 0.34
N HIS A 263 29.53 -1.92 -0.34
CA HIS A 263 28.69 -2.54 -1.36
C HIS A 263 29.03 -2.04 -2.76
N CYS A 264 28.99 -2.92 -3.76
CA CYS A 264 29.18 -2.53 -5.16
C CYS A 264 27.94 -2.83 -5.98
N PHE A 265 27.62 -1.92 -6.89
CA PHE A 265 26.44 -1.95 -7.73
C PHE A 265 26.81 -1.68 -9.19
N PRO A 266 26.02 -2.14 -10.17
CA PRO A 266 26.23 -1.81 -11.58
C PRO A 266 25.86 -0.35 -11.93
N SER A 267 25.05 0.30 -11.10
CA SER A 267 24.67 1.72 -11.17
C SER A 267 23.97 2.13 -9.87
N ALA A 268 23.80 3.44 -9.66
CA ALA A 268 23.06 3.95 -8.52
C ALA A 268 22.19 5.16 -8.89
N ILE A 269 21.05 5.29 -8.24
CA ILE A 269 20.20 6.47 -8.26
C ILE A 269 20.09 7.00 -6.83
N VAL A 270 20.19 8.31 -6.67
CA VAL A 270 20.04 9.01 -5.40
C VAL A 270 18.79 9.87 -5.49
N GLU A 271 17.87 9.66 -4.54
CA GLU A 271 16.53 10.20 -4.49
C GLU A 271 15.57 9.62 -5.55
N PHE A 272 14.30 10.01 -5.47
CA PHE A 272 13.24 9.64 -6.39
C PHE A 272 12.39 10.86 -6.77
N LYS A 273 11.68 10.76 -7.89
CA LYS A 273 10.85 11.84 -8.40
C LYS A 273 9.49 11.85 -7.67
N ILE A 274 9.13 13.00 -7.10
CA ILE A 274 7.82 13.26 -6.45
C ILE A 274 6.79 13.74 -7.46
#